data_AF-A0AA46AY97-F1
#
_entry.id   AF-A0AA46AY97-F1
#
_cell.length_a   1.000
_cell.length_b   1.000
_cell.length_c   1.000
_cell.angle_alpha   90.00
_cell.angle_beta   90.00
_cell.angle_gamma   90.00
#
_symmetry.space_group_name_H-M   'P 1'
#
loop_
_entity.id
_entity.type
_entity.pdbx_description
1 polymer ?
#
loop_
_entity_poly.entity_id
_entity_poly.type
_entity_poly.pdbx_seq_one_letter_code
_entity_poly.pdbx_strand_id
1 'polypeptide(L)'
;MALISESAAFGTRVEAIAPRIGIDWNPYTNDGPVTFHFEKLTTRAGGTVLERTFLGVLPAKISELVAKTYVITNPLTGEESTEPGWKLMAMIKAAIDAIYLASLQPPTGVVQQPRWSPGRPLEGLSPANEFAAISP
;
A
#
# COMPACT_ATOMS: atom_id res chain seq x y z
N MET A 1 -5.62 15.47 -4.52
CA MET A 1 -4.41 16.22 -4.10
C MET A 1 -4.55 17.65 -4.56
N ALA A 2 -3.89 18.60 -3.89
CA ALA A 2 -4.08 20.02 -4.21
C ALA A 2 -3.05 20.47 -5.25
N LEU A 3 -3.52 20.89 -6.42
CA LEU A 3 -2.70 21.54 -7.42
C LEU A 3 -2.29 22.93 -6.90
N ILE A 4 -0.98 23.18 -6.79
CA ILE A 4 -0.44 24.48 -6.38
C ILE A 4 -0.24 25.36 -7.62
N SER A 5 0.38 24.81 -8.67
CA SER A 5 0.57 25.50 -9.94
C SER A 5 0.88 24.54 -11.09
N GLU A 6 0.64 25.00 -12.31
CA GLU A 6 0.98 24.28 -13.54
C GLU A 6 1.53 25.27 -14.58
N SER A 7 2.59 24.87 -15.29
CA SER A 7 3.15 25.64 -16.40
C SER A 7 3.22 24.77 -17.66
N ALA A 8 2.36 25.08 -18.63
CA ALA A 8 2.38 24.43 -19.93
C ALA A 8 3.65 24.76 -20.73
N ALA A 9 4.21 25.96 -20.57
CA ALA A 9 5.42 26.40 -21.27
C ALA A 9 6.67 25.60 -20.88
N PHE A 10 6.79 25.23 -19.60
CA PHE A 10 7.91 24.45 -19.08
C PHE A 10 7.56 22.96 -18.90
N GLY A 11 6.30 22.59 -19.12
CA GLY A 11 5.77 21.25 -18.88
C GLY A 11 5.98 20.83 -17.43
N THR A 12 5.71 21.71 -16.46
CA THR A 12 5.92 21.44 -15.04
C THR A 12 4.63 21.55 -14.25
N ARG A 13 4.42 20.63 -13.31
CA ARG A 13 3.27 20.59 -12.41
C ARG A 13 3.74 20.55 -10.96
N VAL A 14 3.19 21.42 -10.13
CA VAL A 14 3.51 21.54 -8.71
C VAL A 14 2.27 21.22 -7.89
N GLU A 15 2.37 20.23 -7.00
CA GLU A 15 1.24 19.75 -6.19
C GLU A 15 1.64 19.59 -4.72
N ALA A 16 0.68 19.80 -3.81
CA ALA A 16 0.78 19.36 -2.44
C ALA A 16 0.25 17.92 -2.33
N ILE A 17 1.13 17.02 -1.91
CA ILE A 17 0.86 15.60 -1.77
C ILE A 17 1.07 15.18 -0.33
N ALA A 18 0.38 14.13 0.14
CA ALA A 18 0.55 13.55 1.47
C ALA A 18 0.92 12.06 1.36
N PRO A 19 2.18 11.72 1.02
CA PRO A 19 2.57 10.34 0.72
C PRO A 19 2.60 9.44 1.95
N ARG A 20 2.68 10.01 3.15
CA ARG A 20 2.66 9.25 4.40
C ARG A 20 1.51 9.72 5.28
N ILE A 21 0.67 8.76 5.64
CA ILE A 21 -0.43 8.92 6.59
C ILE A 21 -0.13 8.03 7.79
N GLY A 22 -0.12 8.60 8.99
CA GLY A 22 -0.08 7.86 10.25
C GLY A 22 -1.46 7.86 10.90
N ILE A 23 -1.92 6.70 11.38
CA ILE A 23 -3.19 6.56 12.08
C ILE A 23 -2.92 5.82 13.38
N ASP A 24 -3.02 6.51 14.52
CA ASP A 24 -2.93 5.88 15.84
C ASP A 24 -4.35 5.68 16.37
N TRP A 25 -4.86 4.46 16.24
CA TRP A 25 -6.24 4.13 16.53
C TRP A 25 -6.43 3.60 17.95
N ASN A 26 -7.31 4.20 18.76
CA ASN A 26 -7.76 3.60 20.01
C ASN A 26 -8.99 2.70 19.78
N PRO A 27 -8.86 1.36 19.91
CA PRO A 27 -9.93 0.43 19.58
C PRO A 27 -11.12 0.51 20.55
N TYR A 28 -10.91 1.04 21.76
CA TYR A 28 -11.95 1.15 22.78
C TYR A 28 -12.85 2.38 22.58
N THR A 29 -12.31 3.45 22.02
CA THR A 29 -13.05 4.72 21.82
C THR A 29 -13.39 5.01 20.36
N ASN A 30 -12.82 4.23 19.42
CA ASN A 30 -12.90 4.52 17.97
C ASN A 30 -12.43 5.93 17.60
N ASP A 31 -11.41 6.42 18.31
CA ASP A 31 -10.81 7.74 18.04
C ASP A 31 -9.29 7.66 18.19
N GLY A 32 -8.61 8.75 17.86
CA GLY A 32 -7.15 8.86 17.93
C GLY A 32 -6.60 9.86 16.90
N PRO A 33 -5.30 10.18 16.97
CA PRO A 33 -4.69 11.11 16.05
C PRO A 33 -4.44 10.48 14.67
N VAL A 34 -4.63 11.29 13.63
CA VAL A 34 -4.22 11.04 12.26
C VAL A 34 -3.21 12.10 11.85
N THR A 35 -2.10 11.71 11.24
CA THR A 35 -1.05 12.61 10.78
C THR A 35 -0.87 12.51 9.27
N PHE A 36 -0.91 13.65 8.60
CA PHE A 36 -0.65 13.75 7.16
C PHE A 36 0.69 14.45 6.93
N HIS A 37 1.69 13.73 6.41
CA HIS A 37 2.99 14.30 6.07
C HIS A 37 2.90 14.91 4.67
N PHE A 38 2.84 16.23 4.59
CA PHE A 38 2.73 16.93 3.31
C PHE A 38 4.09 17.20 2.69
N GLU A 39 4.16 17.03 1.38
CA GLU A 39 5.30 17.35 0.53
C GLU A 39 4.80 18.17 -0.66
N LYS A 40 5.61 19.16 -1.08
CA LYS A 40 5.49 19.84 -2.37
C LYS A 40 6.24 18.97 -3.38
N LEU A 41 5.53 18.49 -4.38
CA LEU A 41 6.09 17.71 -5.47
C LEU A 41 6.08 18.56 -6.75
N THR A 42 7.26 18.78 -7.33
CA THR A 42 7.40 19.36 -8.67
C THR A 42 7.69 18.23 -9.64
N THR A 43 6.86 18.07 -10.65
CA THR A 43 7.02 17.06 -11.71
C THR A 43 7.14 17.72 -13.08
N ARG A 44 7.81 17.06 -14.00
CA ARG A 44 7.77 17.35 -15.43
C ARG A 44 6.67 16.53 -16.11
N ALA A 45 6.20 16.99 -17.27
CA ALA A 45 5.39 16.20 -18.18
C ALA A 45 5.99 14.80 -18.38
N GLY A 46 5.15 13.76 -18.25
CA GLY A 46 5.59 12.36 -18.21
C GLY A 46 5.87 11.82 -16.80
N GLY A 47 5.65 12.61 -15.74
CA GLY A 47 5.69 12.13 -14.35
C GLY A 47 7.08 12.09 -13.72
N THR A 48 8.10 12.62 -14.39
CA THR A 48 9.45 12.71 -13.82
C THR A 48 9.45 13.69 -12.65
N VAL A 49 9.86 13.23 -11.46
CA VAL A 49 9.99 14.09 -10.28
C VAL A 49 11.24 14.96 -10.43
N LEU A 50 11.06 16.28 -10.39
CA LEU A 50 12.14 17.27 -10.47
C LEU A 50 12.58 17.73 -9.08
N GLU A 51 11.62 17.99 -8.19
CA GLU A 51 11.86 18.45 -6.83
C GLU A 51 10.83 17.82 -5.90
N ARG A 52 11.26 17.54 -4.67
CA ARG A 52 10.39 17.12 -3.58
C ARG A 52 10.84 17.83 -2.31
N THR A 53 9.92 18.56 -1.70
CA THR A 53 10.21 19.39 -0.53
C THR A 53 9.18 19.13 0.55
N PHE A 54 9.62 18.76 1.75
CA PHE A 54 8.73 18.55 2.89
C PHE A 54 8.07 19.87 3.29
N LEU A 55 6.74 19.86 3.44
CA LEU A 55 5.95 21.03 3.83
C LEU A 55 5.59 21.04 5.31
N GLY A 56 5.41 19.87 5.91
CA GLY A 56 5.03 19.76 7.32
C GLY A 56 4.16 18.56 7.62
N VAL A 57 3.77 18.41 8.89
CA VAL A 57 2.81 17.41 9.34
C VAL A 57 1.54 18.10 9.78
N LEU A 58 0.41 17.71 9.20
CA LEU A 58 -0.90 18.19 9.62
C LEU A 58 -1.58 17.13 10.49
N PRO A 59 -1.82 17.39 11.78
CA PRO A 59 -2.59 16.50 12.64
C PRO A 59 -4.10 16.71 12.44
N ALA A 60 -4.87 15.64 12.59
CA ALA A 60 -6.32 15.63 12.67
C ALA A 60 -6.77 14.57 13.69
N LYS A 61 -8.03 14.60 14.12
CA LYS A 61 -8.62 13.50 14.90
C LYS A 61 -9.52 12.63 14.03
N ILE A 62 -9.57 11.33 14.32
CA ILE A 62 -10.50 10.40 13.65
C ILE A 62 -11.94 10.91 13.78
N SER A 63 -12.36 11.32 14.99
CA SER A 63 -13.70 11.87 15.26
C SER A 63 -14.06 13.06 14.36
N GLU A 64 -13.12 13.97 14.12
CA GLU A 64 -13.30 15.12 13.22
C GLU A 64 -13.37 14.70 11.74
N LEU A 65 -12.57 13.71 11.35
CA LEU A 65 -12.55 13.21 9.98
C LEU A 65 -13.83 12.46 9.63
N VAL A 66 -14.35 11.63 10.54
CA VAL A 66 -15.56 10.83 10.29
C VAL A 66 -16.86 11.64 10.36
N ALA A 67 -16.85 12.79 11.04
CA ALA A 67 -17.99 13.69 11.15
C ALA A 67 -18.23 14.54 9.88
N LYS A 68 -17.25 14.60 8.96
CA LYS A 68 -17.35 15.37 7.71
C LYS A 68 -18.05 14.58 6.61
N THR A 69 -18.37 15.27 5.53
CA THR A 69 -18.80 14.68 4.26
C THR A 69 -17.78 15.07 3.20
N TYR A 70 -17.40 14.12 2.34
CA TYR A 70 -16.36 14.30 1.34
C TYR A 70 -16.92 14.09 -0.07
N VAL A 71 -16.52 14.95 -0.99
CA VAL A 71 -16.63 14.64 -2.43
C VAL A 71 -15.44 13.77 -2.79
N ILE A 72 -15.72 12.59 -3.34
CA ILE A 72 -14.71 11.66 -3.83
C ILE A 72 -14.88 11.48 -5.33
N THR A 73 -13.76 11.34 -6.04
CA THR A 73 -13.76 10.99 -7.46
C THR A 73 -13.31 9.54 -7.59
N ASN A 74 -14.11 8.72 -8.23
CA ASN A 74 -13.73 7.34 -8.54
C ASN A 74 -12.53 7.37 -9.52
N PRO A 75 -11.37 6.80 -9.16
CA PRO A 75 -10.18 6.87 -10.01
C PRO A 75 -10.29 6.05 -11.31
N LEU A 76 -11.26 5.13 -11.40
CA LEU A 76 -11.48 4.29 -12.58
C LEU A 76 -12.54 4.88 -13.52
N THR A 77 -13.64 5.41 -12.98
CA THR A 77 -14.76 5.93 -13.78
C THR A 77 -14.77 7.44 -13.92
N GLY A 78 -14.05 8.16 -13.05
CA GLY A 78 -14.08 9.63 -12.99
C GLY A 78 -15.36 10.20 -12.38
N GLU A 79 -16.30 9.36 -11.97
CA GLU A 79 -17.56 9.80 -11.37
C GLU A 79 -17.32 10.38 -9.98
N GLU A 80 -17.98 11.50 -9.69
CA GLU A 80 -17.99 12.09 -8.36
C GLU A 80 -19.12 11.51 -7.53
N SER A 81 -18.83 11.19 -6.26
CA SER A 81 -19.84 10.88 -5.27
C SER A 81 -19.59 11.66 -3.98
N THR A 82 -20.66 11.86 -3.22
CA THR A 82 -20.59 12.53 -1.91
C THR A 82 -20.75 11.47 -0.84
N GLU A 83 -19.70 11.23 -0.05
CA GLU A 83 -19.65 10.17 0.93
C GLU A 83 -19.49 10.71 2.35
N PRO A 84 -20.28 10.21 3.32
CA PRO A 84 -20.09 10.57 4.71
C PRO A 84 -18.79 9.97 5.25
N GLY A 85 -18.09 10.73 6.08
CA GLY A 85 -16.75 10.42 6.58
C GLY A 85 -16.67 9.14 7.40
N TRP A 86 -17.76 8.70 8.03
CA TRP A 86 -17.79 7.41 8.72
C TRP A 86 -17.46 6.23 7.80
N LYS A 87 -17.73 6.34 6.48
CA LYS A 87 -17.35 5.31 5.50
C LYS A 87 -15.83 5.12 5.43
N LEU A 88 -15.02 6.18 5.61
CA LEU A 88 -13.56 6.06 5.68
C LEU A 88 -13.15 5.09 6.80
N MET A 89 -13.71 5.28 8.01
CA MET A 89 -13.46 4.41 9.15
C MET A 89 -13.90 2.96 8.86
N ALA A 90 -15.11 2.78 8.32
CA ALA A 90 -15.64 1.46 8.01
C ALA A 90 -14.75 0.70 7.00
N MET A 91 -14.29 1.39 5.95
CA MET A 91 -13.44 0.81 4.92
C MET A 91 -12.05 0.44 5.44
N ILE A 92 -11.44 1.27 6.27
CA ILE A 92 -10.13 0.95 6.88
C ILE A 92 -10.24 -0.28 7.78
N LYS A 93 -11.29 -0.37 8.61
CA LYS A 93 -11.53 -1.54 9.46
C LYS A 93 -11.77 -2.81 8.65
N ALA A 94 -12.62 -2.74 7.62
CA ALA A 94 -12.87 -3.87 6.73
C ALA A 94 -11.58 -4.34 6.03
N ALA A 95 -10.70 -3.42 5.63
CA ALA A 95 -9.41 -3.75 5.04
C ALA A 95 -8.46 -4.43 6.05
N ILE A 96 -8.43 -3.96 7.31
CA ILE A 96 -7.67 -4.59 8.39
C ILE A 96 -8.17 -6.03 8.63
N ASP A 97 -9.49 -6.22 8.72
CA ASP A 97 -10.09 -7.53 8.90
C ASP A 97 -9.72 -8.47 7.74
N ALA A 98 -9.79 -8.00 6.50
CA ALA A 98 -9.41 -8.78 5.32
C ALA A 98 -7.93 -9.19 5.34
N ILE A 99 -7.02 -8.27 5.68
CA ILE A 99 -5.57 -8.55 5.79
C ILE A 99 -5.32 -9.55 6.92
N TYR A 100 -5.96 -9.37 8.08
CA TYR A 100 -5.82 -10.27 9.21
C TYR A 100 -6.30 -11.68 8.85
N LEU A 101 -7.49 -11.81 8.27
CA LEU A 101 -8.03 -13.10 7.82
C LEU A 101 -7.12 -13.79 6.80
N ALA A 102 -6.54 -13.03 5.85
CA ALA A 102 -5.57 -13.57 4.90
C ALA A 102 -4.30 -14.07 5.60
N SER A 103 -3.83 -13.38 6.65
CA SER A 103 -2.64 -13.79 7.40
C SER A 103 -2.81 -15.10 8.18
N LEU A 104 -4.05 -15.53 8.44
CA LEU A 104 -4.36 -16.80 9.11
C LEU A 104 -4.29 -18.00 8.16
N GLN A 105 -4.22 -17.79 6.85
CA GLN A 105 -4.12 -18.88 5.89
C GLN A 105 -2.70 -19.47 5.94
N PRO A 106 -2.56 -20.81 6.03
CA PRO A 106 -1.25 -21.43 5.93
C PRO A 106 -0.63 -21.09 4.57
N PRO A 107 0.70 -20.93 4.48
CA PRO A 107 1.35 -20.67 3.21
C PRO A 107 0.93 -21.74 2.21
N THR A 108 0.31 -21.31 1.11
CA THR A 108 -0.08 -22.16 -0.01
C THR A 108 1.18 -22.63 -0.71
N GLY A 109 1.80 -23.67 -0.16
CA GLY A 109 3.10 -24.13 -0.66
C GLY A 109 3.91 -24.93 0.34
N VAL A 110 3.29 -25.75 1.20
CA VAL A 110 4.03 -26.94 1.65
C VAL A 110 4.06 -27.87 0.44
N VAL A 111 5.07 -27.73 -0.41
CA VAL A 111 5.52 -28.85 -1.23
C VAL A 111 5.79 -29.94 -0.20
N GLN A 112 4.92 -30.96 -0.12
CA GLN A 112 5.22 -32.15 0.65
C GLN A 112 6.53 -32.66 0.07
N GLN A 113 7.64 -32.45 0.79
CA GLN A 113 8.88 -33.15 0.47
C GLN A 113 8.51 -34.63 0.41
N PRO A 114 8.89 -35.36 -0.64
CA PRO A 114 8.58 -36.77 -0.73
C PRO A 114 9.12 -37.43 0.53
N ARG A 115 8.21 -37.93 1.37
CA ARG A 115 8.54 -38.64 2.59
C ARG A 115 9.39 -39.83 2.16
N TRP A 116 10.68 -39.81 2.45
CA TRP A 116 11.55 -40.96 2.24
C TRP A 116 10.98 -42.13 3.06
N SER A 117 10.46 -43.14 2.36
CA SER A 117 10.06 -44.41 2.97
C SER A 117 11.24 -45.36 2.89
N PRO A 118 11.81 -45.82 4.02
CA PRO A 118 12.81 -46.88 4.00
C PRO A 118 12.19 -48.14 3.39
N GLY A 119 12.67 -48.56 2.22
CA GLY A 119 12.27 -49.84 1.61
C GLY A 119 11.78 -49.81 0.15
N ARG A 120 11.80 -48.68 -0.57
CA ARG A 120 11.66 -48.74 -2.04
C ARG A 120 12.97 -49.15 -2.70
N PRO A 121 12.99 -50.14 -3.61
CA PRO A 121 14.15 -50.44 -4.43
C PRO A 121 14.49 -49.24 -5.33
N LEU A 122 15.78 -48.97 -5.49
CA LEU A 122 16.30 -47.92 -6.39
C LEU A 122 16.23 -48.38 -7.85
N GLU A 123 15.04 -48.48 -8.43
CA GLU A 123 14.90 -48.54 -9.88
C GLU A 123 14.68 -47.13 -10.43
N GLY A 124 15.66 -46.62 -11.17
CA GLY A 124 15.54 -45.36 -11.91
C GLY A 124 16.64 -44.32 -11.70
N LEU A 125 17.74 -44.63 -11.02
CA LEU A 125 18.93 -43.77 -11.05
C LEU A 125 19.69 -44.01 -12.36
N SER A 126 19.30 -43.30 -13.42
CA SER A 126 20.16 -43.12 -14.59
C SER A 126 21.36 -42.25 -14.18
N PRO A 127 22.61 -42.69 -14.39
CA PRO A 127 23.79 -41.93 -14.01
C PRO A 127 24.15 -40.94 -15.12
N ALA A 128 23.68 -39.70 -15.00
CA ALA A 128 24.23 -38.59 -15.76
C ALA A 128 23.93 -37.28 -15.05
N ASN A 129 24.79 -36.90 -14.11
CA ASN A 129 25.30 -35.53 -14.04
C ASN A 129 26.55 -35.57 -13.17
N GLU A 130 27.61 -35.92 -13.90
CA GLU A 130 28.99 -35.78 -13.54
C GLU A 130 29.27 -34.38 -13.00
N PHE A 131 30.12 -34.36 -11.99
CA PHE A 131 30.64 -33.20 -11.31
C PHE A 131 31.19 -32.16 -12.30
N ALA A 132 30.63 -30.97 -12.30
CA ALA A 132 31.31 -29.77 -12.77
C ALA A 132 31.45 -28.78 -11.61
N ALA A 133 32.60 -28.97 -10.94
CA ALA A 133 33.36 -28.08 -10.07
C ALA A 133 32.83 -26.68 -9.75
N ILE A 134 32.82 -26.39 -8.44
CA ILE A 134 32.96 -25.05 -7.87
C ILE A 134 34.41 -24.89 -7.37
N SER A 135 35.09 -23.87 -7.91
CA SER A 135 36.23 -23.08 -7.38
C SER A 135 37.67 -23.66 -7.38
N PRO A 136 38.72 -22.82 -7.42
CA PRO A 136 38.88 -21.47 -6.81
C PRO A 136 38.23 -20.31 -7.58
#